data_AF-A0A401GAY8-F1
#
_entry.id   AF-A0A401GAY8-F1
#
_cell.length_a   1.000
_cell.length_b   1.000
_cell.length_c   1.000
_cell.angle_alpha   90.00
_cell.angle_beta   90.00
_cell.angle_gamma   90.00
#
_symmetry.space_group_name_H-M   'P 1'
#
loop_
_entity.id
_entity.type
_entity.pdbx_description
1 polymer ?
#
loop_
_entity_poly.entity_id
_entity_poly.type
_entity_poly.pdbx_seq_one_letter_code
_entity_poly.pdbx_strand_id
1 'polypeptide(L)'
;MPLVDLRIELPAYSHSFTVQVQQSSTIRDVKHEITKCCPGAPRPDGQRLVCRGRFLNDEEKVLDIWKSPEDSRVIHLAVHPSSWSSAPPSLSSQSTFPSAQPQHAQPYPPRQHPSSSSPQPSQSTSLPSNSPLLYVVLRHNLALSVLRPNVNAAPLPQNHGQWRSASMTWLRNHGWSWPSVIDEEFPPSERSGQGLNYECVSMNNVRYLMLATPTATPTPAQIHAFKILSHTYAILSYALSSPDSAHAAPPSSYTYSYTVAVPLTNLNNHLQQVGLPPLRLAPGPNANPNDPNNPLAAAAAAEMRAIPLRALIIPLIMLVFRTLLVIYFFSPSKRPLFGIIISAWILYEAWGAMRIVLGDDRGRAAPPGGVEGNGALGAHGAGPAPNAQGGGQPAPGQPQRARGGRNASQSHAHTFLNTLSKSNLDTEEASLDADYPVPVPAPSLGHKIRTFVGLLFLTLHPATWDHRRALLRRREGRIRTEANARDAAPTGEEQDEAHAKARLDLVTRHERRPAWIKEYIRRVQTTEWLDDA
;
A
#
# COMPACT_ATOMS: atom_id res chain seq x y z
N MET A 1 -18.12 17.77 -35.86
CA MET A 1 -17.80 18.21 -34.49
C MET A 1 -16.33 17.97 -34.24
N PRO A 2 -15.60 18.88 -33.56
CA PRO A 2 -14.17 18.73 -33.36
C PRO A 2 -13.89 17.49 -32.49
N LEU A 3 -13.09 16.57 -33.05
CA LEU A 3 -12.53 15.43 -32.32
C LEU A 3 -11.37 15.92 -31.46
N VAL A 4 -11.22 15.30 -30.29
CA VAL A 4 -10.16 15.58 -29.32
C VAL A 4 -9.44 14.29 -29.00
N ASP A 5 -8.12 14.35 -29.13
CA ASP A 5 -7.22 13.28 -28.72
C ASP A 5 -6.98 13.36 -27.21
N LEU A 6 -7.33 12.30 -26.51
CA LEU A 6 -7.08 12.10 -25.08
C LEU A 6 -6.00 11.03 -24.90
N ARG A 7 -4.90 11.37 -24.23
CA ARG A 7 -3.86 10.39 -23.89
C ARG A 7 -4.23 9.68 -22.59
N ILE A 8 -4.50 8.39 -22.69
CA ILE A 8 -4.84 7.54 -21.56
C ILE A 8 -3.59 6.82 -21.08
N GLU A 9 -3.25 6.97 -19.80
CA GLU A 9 -2.13 6.29 -19.17
C GLU A 9 -2.65 5.24 -18.18
N LEU A 10 -2.11 4.02 -18.21
CA LEU A 10 -2.37 2.94 -17.27
C LEU A 10 -1.10 2.72 -16.43
N PRO A 11 -0.95 3.42 -15.30
CA PRO A 11 0.29 3.41 -14.53
C PRO A 11 0.68 2.00 -14.06
N ALA A 12 -0.30 1.16 -13.71
CA ALA A 12 -0.06 -0.20 -13.22
C ALA A 12 0.56 -1.13 -14.27
N TYR A 13 0.45 -0.79 -15.55
CA TYR A 13 0.92 -1.61 -16.68
C TYR A 13 1.93 -0.88 -17.55
N SER A 14 2.43 0.29 -17.13
CA SER A 14 3.35 1.14 -17.90
C SER A 14 2.91 1.31 -19.37
N HIS A 15 1.61 1.36 -19.60
CA HIS A 15 1.00 1.36 -20.92
C HIS A 15 0.27 2.67 -21.14
N SER A 16 0.40 3.26 -22.33
CA SER A 16 -0.37 4.45 -22.70
C SER A 16 -0.85 4.33 -24.13
N PHE A 17 -2.06 4.80 -24.38
CA PHE A 17 -2.65 4.87 -25.71
C PHE A 17 -3.50 6.13 -25.85
N THR A 18 -3.87 6.48 -27.06
CA THR A 18 -4.70 7.65 -27.35
C THR A 18 -6.11 7.21 -27.72
N VAL A 19 -7.11 7.93 -27.23
CA VAL A 19 -8.51 7.75 -27.57
C VAL A 19 -9.02 9.04 -28.20
N GLN A 20 -9.74 8.92 -29.32
CA GLN A 20 -10.36 10.06 -30.00
C GLN A 20 -11.83 10.13 -29.63
N VAL A 21 -12.25 11.25 -29.04
CA VAL A 21 -13.66 11.48 -28.65
C VAL A 21 -14.13 12.86 -29.09
N GLN A 22 -15.44 13.09 -29.11
CA GLN A 22 -15.98 14.42 -29.40
C GLN A 22 -15.88 15.30 -28.16
N GLN A 23 -15.71 16.62 -28.32
CA GLN A 23 -15.66 17.56 -27.18
C GLN A 23 -16.94 17.55 -26.33
N SER A 24 -18.08 17.27 -26.96
CA SER A 24 -19.38 17.16 -26.30
C SER A 24 -19.62 15.81 -25.63
N SER A 25 -18.73 14.84 -25.80
CA SER A 25 -18.84 13.52 -25.19
C SER A 25 -18.70 13.60 -23.68
N THR A 26 -19.42 12.72 -22.98
CA THR A 26 -19.31 12.54 -21.54
C THR A 26 -18.15 11.63 -21.18
N ILE A 27 -17.70 11.65 -19.93
CA ILE A 27 -16.70 10.71 -19.41
C ILE A 27 -17.17 9.27 -19.50
N ARG A 28 -18.48 9.01 -19.42
CA ARG A 28 -19.05 7.69 -19.72
C ARG A 28 -18.73 7.23 -21.14
N ASP A 29 -18.87 8.11 -22.13
CA ASP A 29 -18.54 7.81 -23.53
C ASP A 29 -17.03 7.54 -23.69
N VAL A 30 -16.18 8.31 -22.99
CA VAL A 30 -14.74 8.08 -22.95
C VAL A 30 -14.42 6.70 -22.38
N LYS A 31 -15.08 6.27 -21.30
CA LYS A 31 -14.91 4.92 -20.72
C LYS A 31 -15.29 3.82 -21.72
N HIS A 32 -16.37 4.01 -22.48
CA HIS A 32 -16.77 3.07 -23.52
C HIS A 32 -15.74 2.99 -24.66
N GLU A 33 -15.17 4.11 -25.08
CA GLU A 33 -14.09 4.10 -26.08
C GLU A 33 -12.80 3.47 -25.55
N ILE A 34 -12.45 3.70 -24.27
CA ILE A 34 -11.35 2.99 -23.60
C ILE A 34 -11.58 1.47 -23.63
N THR A 35 -12.81 0.98 -23.41
CA THR A 35 -13.10 -0.46 -23.50
C THR A 35 -12.80 -1.03 -24.88
N LYS A 36 -13.02 -0.24 -25.95
CA LYS A 36 -12.77 -0.67 -27.34
C LYS A 36 -11.27 -0.65 -27.69
N CYS A 37 -10.55 0.37 -27.24
CA CYS A 37 -9.15 0.59 -27.63
C CYS A 37 -8.13 -0.08 -26.71
N CYS A 38 -8.45 -0.26 -25.42
CA CYS A 38 -7.52 -0.80 -24.44
C CYS A 38 -7.39 -2.32 -24.56
N PRO A 39 -6.16 -2.87 -24.67
CA PRO A 39 -5.94 -4.32 -24.52
C PRO A 39 -6.50 -4.80 -23.17
N GLY A 40 -7.19 -5.94 -23.15
CA GLY A 40 -7.89 -6.45 -21.96
C GLY A 40 -9.37 -6.04 -21.86
N ALA A 41 -9.82 -5.09 -22.68
CA ALA A 41 -11.21 -4.61 -22.76
C ALA A 41 -11.86 -4.40 -21.38
N PRO A 42 -11.34 -3.46 -20.56
CA PRO A 42 -11.86 -3.24 -19.22
C PRO A 42 -13.30 -2.72 -19.28
N ARG A 43 -14.21 -3.31 -18.50
CA ARG A 43 -15.62 -2.89 -18.43
C ARG A 43 -15.74 -1.47 -17.87
N PRO A 44 -16.62 -0.60 -18.43
CA PRO A 44 -16.76 0.79 -18.01
C PRO A 44 -16.99 1.00 -16.50
N ASP A 45 -17.79 0.13 -15.87
CA ASP A 45 -18.10 0.21 -14.43
C ASP A 45 -16.88 0.00 -13.53
N GLY A 46 -15.86 -0.69 -14.04
CA GLY A 46 -14.60 -0.95 -13.35
C GLY A 46 -13.49 0.07 -13.65
N GLN A 47 -13.75 1.02 -14.53
CA GLN A 47 -12.80 2.06 -14.91
C GLN A 47 -12.96 3.28 -14.01
N ARG A 48 -11.84 3.75 -13.44
CA ARG A 48 -11.75 5.02 -12.73
C ARG A 48 -10.80 5.92 -13.49
N LEU A 49 -11.32 7.06 -13.96
CA LEU A 49 -10.54 8.07 -14.67
C LEU A 49 -10.12 9.17 -13.70
N VAL A 50 -8.83 9.48 -13.67
CA VAL A 50 -8.23 10.50 -12.82
C VAL A 50 -7.56 11.54 -13.71
N CYS A 51 -7.90 12.80 -13.53
CA CYS A 51 -7.24 13.92 -14.20
C CYS A 51 -6.91 14.98 -13.15
N ARG A 52 -5.69 15.53 -13.18
CA ARG A 52 -5.23 16.58 -12.23
C ARG A 52 -5.49 16.24 -10.76
N GLY A 53 -5.32 14.96 -10.40
CA GLY A 53 -5.51 14.47 -9.02
C GLY A 53 -6.97 14.32 -8.57
N ARG A 54 -7.97 14.60 -9.41
CA ARG A 54 -9.38 14.35 -9.11
C ARG A 54 -9.96 13.19 -9.94
N PHE A 55 -10.92 12.48 -9.36
CA PHE A 55 -11.73 11.51 -10.12
C PHE A 55 -12.73 12.26 -10.99
N LEU A 56 -12.91 11.78 -12.22
CA LEU A 56 -13.88 12.31 -13.16
C LEU A 56 -15.20 11.56 -13.04
N ASN A 57 -16.32 12.30 -12.94
CA ASN A 57 -17.65 11.72 -12.89
C ASN A 57 -18.17 11.39 -14.31
N ASP A 58 -19.01 10.37 -14.41
CA ASP A 58 -19.50 9.86 -15.70
C ASP A 58 -20.30 10.88 -16.52
N GLU A 59 -20.96 11.83 -15.86
CA GLU A 59 -21.79 12.88 -16.48
C GLU A 59 -20.99 14.12 -16.91
N GLU A 60 -19.73 14.26 -16.46
CA GLU A 60 -18.89 15.38 -16.87
C GLU A 60 -18.59 15.33 -18.37
N LYS A 61 -18.61 16.48 -19.03
CA LYS A 61 -18.25 16.58 -20.45
C LYS A 61 -16.76 16.83 -20.60
N VAL A 62 -16.19 16.31 -21.67
CA VAL A 62 -14.78 16.51 -22.04
C VAL A 62 -14.45 18.01 -22.12
N LEU A 63 -15.35 18.83 -22.69
CA LEU A 63 -15.14 20.29 -22.81
C LEU A 63 -15.02 21.03 -21.46
N ASP A 64 -15.66 20.52 -20.40
CA ASP A 64 -15.69 21.19 -19.09
C ASP A 64 -14.41 20.93 -18.29
N ILE A 65 -13.69 19.85 -18.62
CA ILE A 65 -12.48 19.41 -17.92
C ILE A 65 -11.26 20.21 -18.38
N TRP A 66 -11.16 20.53 -19.68
CA TRP A 66 -10.06 21.29 -20.27
C TRP A 66 -10.56 22.62 -20.84
N LYS A 67 -10.35 23.70 -20.07
CA LYS A 67 -10.79 25.05 -20.45
C LYS A 67 -9.89 25.69 -21.51
N SER A 68 -8.60 25.37 -21.50
CA SER A 68 -7.63 25.86 -22.49
C SER A 68 -7.27 24.78 -23.51
N PRO A 69 -7.16 25.11 -24.81
CA PRO A 69 -6.66 24.16 -25.81
C PRO A 69 -5.20 23.75 -25.57
N GLU A 70 -4.44 24.52 -24.78
CA GLU A 70 -3.04 24.27 -24.45
C GLU A 70 -2.86 23.29 -23.28
N ASP A 71 -3.94 22.95 -22.57
CA ASP A 71 -3.88 22.05 -21.43
C ASP A 71 -3.50 20.62 -21.86
N SER A 72 -2.62 19.96 -21.10
CA SER A 72 -2.27 18.57 -21.34
C SER A 72 -3.47 17.65 -21.13
N ARG A 73 -3.92 17.00 -22.21
CA ARG A 73 -5.06 16.09 -22.22
C ARG A 73 -4.68 14.66 -21.81
N VAL A 74 -4.06 14.55 -20.64
CA VAL A 74 -3.64 13.27 -20.05
C VAL A 74 -4.65 12.84 -18.98
N ILE A 75 -5.10 11.59 -19.08
CA ILE A 75 -6.00 10.96 -18.12
C ILE A 75 -5.34 9.67 -17.62
N HIS A 76 -5.26 9.50 -16.31
CA HIS A 76 -4.82 8.25 -15.71
C HIS A 76 -6.01 7.31 -15.53
N LEU A 77 -5.91 6.10 -16.07
CA LEU A 77 -6.89 5.03 -15.93
C LEU A 77 -6.44 4.05 -14.84
N ALA A 78 -7.29 3.87 -13.84
CA ALA A 78 -7.22 2.76 -12.89
C ALA A 78 -8.36 1.77 -13.17
N VAL A 79 -8.02 0.49 -13.32
CA VAL A 79 -8.99 -0.58 -13.63
C VAL A 79 -9.08 -1.55 -12.46
N HIS A 80 -10.30 -1.88 -12.04
CA HIS A 80 -10.52 -2.92 -11.05
C HIS A 80 -10.17 -4.33 -11.61
N PRO A 81 -9.47 -5.21 -10.86
CA PRO A 81 -9.01 -6.50 -11.40
C PRO A 81 -10.11 -7.43 -11.92
N SER A 82 -11.33 -7.35 -11.37
CA SER A 82 -12.47 -8.16 -11.85
C SER A 82 -13.17 -7.60 -13.08
N SER A 83 -12.79 -6.41 -13.54
CA SER A 83 -13.44 -5.70 -14.64
C SER A 83 -12.74 -5.90 -15.97
N TRP A 84 -11.64 -6.66 -15.99
CA TRP A 84 -11.00 -7.10 -17.22
C TRP A 84 -11.86 -8.16 -17.91
N SER A 85 -12.23 -7.93 -19.17
CA SER A 85 -12.99 -8.91 -19.96
C SER A 85 -12.07 -9.96 -20.60
N SER A 86 -10.81 -9.60 -20.82
CA SER A 86 -9.73 -10.49 -21.24
C SER A 86 -8.46 -10.22 -20.43
N ALA A 87 -7.38 -10.96 -20.67
CA ALA A 87 -6.13 -10.74 -19.93
C ALA A 87 -5.68 -9.27 -20.05
N PRO A 88 -5.30 -8.61 -18.93
CA PRO A 88 -4.83 -7.23 -18.96
C PRO A 88 -3.58 -7.11 -19.85
N PRO A 89 -3.23 -5.89 -20.31
CA PRO A 89 -2.04 -5.68 -21.12
C PRO A 89 -0.83 -6.31 -20.44
N SER A 90 -0.28 -7.36 -21.05
CA SER A 90 0.97 -7.93 -20.56
C SER A 90 2.04 -6.88 -20.75
N LEU A 91 2.79 -6.59 -19.69
CA LEU A 91 4.02 -5.80 -19.79
C LEU A 91 4.85 -6.49 -20.88
N SER A 92 4.95 -5.87 -22.05
CA SER A 92 5.70 -6.39 -23.17
C SER A 92 7.18 -6.44 -22.75
N SER A 93 7.55 -7.55 -22.14
CA SER A 93 8.94 -7.99 -22.06
C SER A 93 9.29 -8.35 -23.50
N GLN A 94 9.66 -7.35 -24.31
CA GLN A 94 10.16 -7.55 -25.66
C GLN A 94 11.44 -8.39 -25.57
N SER A 95 11.24 -9.70 -25.64
CA SER A 95 12.26 -10.71 -25.85
C SER A 95 11.72 -11.65 -26.91
N THR A 96 11.57 -11.13 -28.12
CA THR A 96 11.38 -11.93 -29.33
C THR A 96 12.69 -12.68 -29.60
N PHE A 97 12.87 -13.82 -28.95
CA PHE A 97 13.72 -14.87 -29.48
C PHE A 97 12.89 -15.66 -30.51
N PRO A 98 13.36 -15.80 -31.76
CA PRO A 98 12.65 -16.58 -32.76
C PRO A 98 12.63 -18.06 -32.35
N SER A 99 11.42 -18.60 -32.24
CA SER A 99 11.16 -20.02 -31.98
C SER A 99 11.31 -20.81 -33.28
N ALA A 100 12.30 -21.68 -33.36
CA ALA A 100 12.36 -22.75 -34.35
C ALA A 100 11.81 -24.05 -33.72
N GLN A 101 10.78 -24.59 -34.37
CA GLN A 101 10.16 -25.90 -34.18
C GLN A 101 10.95 -26.98 -35.00
N PRO A 102 10.60 -28.28 -34.99
CA PRO A 102 10.86 -29.28 -33.96
C PRO A 102 11.66 -30.51 -34.50
N GLN A 103 11.89 -31.50 -33.62
CA GLN A 103 12.25 -32.92 -33.87
C GLN A 103 13.75 -33.28 -33.94
N HIS A 104 14.21 -34.10 -32.98
CA HIS A 104 14.29 -35.54 -33.19
C HIS A 104 14.43 -36.29 -31.86
N ALA A 105 13.62 -37.34 -31.73
CA ALA A 105 13.69 -38.30 -30.64
C ALA A 105 15.01 -39.09 -30.70
N GLN A 106 15.68 -39.20 -29.56
CA GLN A 106 16.71 -40.21 -29.31
C GLN A 106 16.41 -40.92 -27.98
N PRO A 107 16.66 -42.24 -27.89
CA PRO A 107 16.19 -43.08 -26.81
C PRO A 107 17.16 -43.01 -25.62
N TYR A 108 16.66 -42.60 -24.46
CA TYR A 108 17.42 -42.71 -23.20
C TYR A 108 17.13 -44.05 -22.50
N PRO A 109 18.16 -44.69 -21.90
CA PRO A 109 18.04 -45.98 -21.24
C PRO A 109 17.21 -45.90 -19.95
N PRO A 110 16.68 -47.04 -19.46
CA PRO A 110 15.77 -47.09 -18.33
C PRO A 110 16.47 -46.63 -17.04
N ARG A 111 16.15 -45.42 -16.60
CA ARG A 111 16.57 -44.90 -15.30
C ARG A 111 15.53 -45.32 -14.27
N GLN A 112 15.90 -46.28 -13.44
CA GLN A 112 15.13 -46.73 -12.29
C GLN A 112 14.87 -45.54 -11.37
N HIS A 113 13.59 -45.21 -11.16
CA HIS A 113 13.14 -44.22 -10.19
C HIS A 113 13.09 -44.89 -8.81
N PRO A 114 13.89 -44.47 -7.82
CA PRO A 114 13.54 -44.73 -6.43
C PRO A 114 12.33 -43.86 -6.09
N SER A 115 11.27 -44.52 -5.61
CA SER A 115 10.07 -43.91 -5.06
C SER A 115 10.42 -43.01 -3.88
N SER A 116 10.74 -41.74 -4.13
CA SER A 116 10.86 -40.73 -3.09
C SER A 116 9.49 -40.14 -2.81
N SER A 117 8.80 -40.72 -1.84
CA SER A 117 7.75 -40.06 -1.08
C SER A 117 8.30 -38.75 -0.55
N SER A 118 8.02 -37.64 -1.24
CA SER A 118 8.34 -36.31 -0.72
C SER A 118 7.40 -36.03 0.45
N PRO A 119 7.90 -35.92 1.70
CA PRO A 119 7.07 -35.49 2.81
C PRO A 119 6.65 -34.05 2.55
N GLN A 120 5.35 -33.86 2.32
CA GLN A 120 4.72 -32.55 2.30
C GLN A 120 5.03 -31.86 3.62
N PRO A 121 5.69 -30.68 3.64
CA PRO A 121 5.99 -30.00 4.89
C PRO A 121 4.68 -29.52 5.51
N SER A 122 4.17 -30.28 6.47
CA SER A 122 3.17 -29.84 7.44
C SER A 122 3.81 -28.73 8.26
N GLN A 123 3.66 -27.48 7.83
CA GLN A 123 3.97 -26.32 8.64
C GLN A 123 2.94 -26.26 9.77
N SER A 124 3.20 -27.01 10.84
CA SER A 124 2.55 -26.85 12.13
C SER A 124 2.91 -25.45 12.63
N THR A 125 1.98 -24.53 12.41
CA THR A 125 2.09 -23.16 12.87
C THR A 125 1.84 -23.19 14.37
N SER A 126 2.91 -23.31 15.16
CA SER A 126 2.84 -23.22 16.61
C SER A 126 2.38 -21.80 16.97
N LEU A 127 1.14 -21.70 17.44
CA LEU A 127 0.58 -20.44 17.91
C LEU A 127 1.38 -19.97 19.14
N PRO A 128 1.71 -18.67 19.25
CA PRO A 128 2.33 -18.13 20.45
C PRO A 128 1.41 -18.36 21.64
N SER A 129 1.87 -19.15 22.61
CA SER A 129 1.08 -19.73 23.69
C SER A 129 0.49 -18.71 24.69
N ASN A 130 0.92 -17.44 24.63
CA ASN A 130 0.60 -16.44 25.66
C ASN A 130 -0.09 -15.17 25.14
N SER A 131 -0.66 -15.17 23.93
CA SER A 131 -1.41 -13.99 23.47
C SER A 131 -2.75 -13.86 24.21
N PRO A 132 -3.08 -12.70 24.80
CA PRO A 132 -4.38 -12.49 25.44
C PRO A 132 -5.54 -12.60 24.44
N LEU A 133 -5.27 -12.45 23.13
CA LEU A 133 -6.23 -12.57 22.04
C LEU A 133 -6.26 -13.95 21.39
N LEU A 134 -5.62 -14.97 21.99
CA LEU A 134 -5.52 -16.30 21.41
C LEU A 134 -6.89 -16.92 21.09
N TYR A 135 -7.90 -16.72 21.95
CA TYR A 135 -9.25 -17.21 21.69
C TYR A 135 -9.87 -16.55 20.44
N VAL A 136 -9.71 -15.24 20.27
CA VAL A 136 -10.18 -14.49 19.09
C VAL A 136 -9.50 -15.01 17.82
N VAL A 137 -8.18 -15.26 17.86
CA VAL A 137 -7.42 -15.82 16.73
C VAL A 137 -7.90 -17.24 16.39
N LEU A 138 -8.15 -18.09 17.39
CA LEU A 138 -8.67 -19.44 17.17
C LEU A 138 -10.05 -19.41 16.50
N ARG A 139 -10.96 -18.57 16.99
CA ARG A 139 -12.30 -18.40 16.42
C ARG A 139 -12.25 -17.81 15.00
N HIS A 140 -11.32 -16.89 14.73
CA HIS A 140 -11.06 -16.37 13.39
C HIS A 140 -10.62 -17.48 12.42
N ASN A 141 -9.64 -18.28 12.82
CA ASN A 141 -9.13 -19.38 11.99
C ASN A 141 -10.18 -20.48 11.77
N LEU A 142 -11.00 -20.78 12.80
CA LEU A 142 -12.13 -21.68 12.67
C LEU A 142 -13.12 -21.18 11.63
N ALA A 143 -13.51 -19.90 11.68
CA ALA A 143 -14.39 -19.31 10.68
C ALA A 143 -13.77 -19.37 9.25
N LEU A 144 -12.47 -19.11 9.10
CA LEU A 144 -11.77 -19.28 7.81
C LEU A 144 -11.70 -20.74 7.33
N SER A 145 -11.72 -21.73 8.23
CA SER A 145 -11.78 -23.14 7.86
C SER A 145 -13.17 -23.53 7.36
N VAL A 146 -14.24 -22.98 7.92
CA VAL A 146 -15.63 -23.21 7.46
C VAL A 146 -15.85 -22.66 6.05
N LEU A 147 -15.17 -21.58 5.68
CA LEU A 147 -15.21 -21.05 4.31
C LEU A 147 -14.38 -21.89 3.31
N ARG A 148 -13.47 -22.75 3.78
CA ARG A 148 -12.58 -23.57 2.95
C ARG A 148 -12.92 -25.06 3.11
N PRO A 149 -13.76 -25.63 2.23
CA PRO A 149 -14.28 -27.00 2.41
C PRO A 149 -13.20 -28.09 2.50
N ASN A 150 -12.00 -27.84 1.98
CA ASN A 150 -10.89 -28.81 1.95
C ASN A 150 -9.90 -28.70 3.11
N VAL A 151 -10.15 -27.82 4.10
CA VAL A 151 -9.25 -27.64 5.25
C VAL A 151 -9.93 -28.13 6.51
N ASN A 152 -9.48 -29.28 7.02
CA ASN A 152 -9.93 -29.78 8.31
C ASN A 152 -9.63 -28.74 9.39
N ALA A 153 -10.69 -28.28 10.07
CA ALA A 153 -10.54 -27.39 11.22
C ALA A 153 -9.72 -28.10 12.30
N ALA A 154 -8.73 -27.40 12.85
CA ALA A 154 -8.05 -27.89 14.04
C ALA A 154 -9.07 -27.95 15.20
N PRO A 155 -9.15 -29.06 15.96
CA PRO A 155 -10.06 -29.16 17.08
C PRO A 155 -9.71 -28.09 18.12
N LEU A 156 -10.74 -27.48 18.72
CA LEU A 156 -10.53 -26.51 19.79
C LEU A 156 -9.91 -27.21 21.00
N PRO A 157 -8.85 -26.64 21.59
CA PRO A 157 -8.29 -27.17 22.83
C PRO A 157 -9.35 -27.17 23.95
N GLN A 158 -9.37 -28.22 24.78
CA GLN A 158 -10.33 -28.36 25.89
C GLN A 158 -10.26 -27.16 26.86
N ASN A 159 -9.09 -26.53 27.01
CA ASN A 159 -8.87 -25.41 27.94
C ASN A 159 -9.17 -24.02 27.35
N HIS A 160 -10.06 -23.92 26.36
CA HIS A 160 -10.37 -22.63 25.71
C HIS A 160 -11.04 -21.60 26.65
N GLY A 161 -11.61 -22.03 27.78
CA GLY A 161 -12.25 -21.14 28.75
C GLY A 161 -11.30 -20.09 29.36
N GLN A 162 -10.04 -20.45 29.62
CA GLN A 162 -9.04 -19.53 30.14
C GLN A 162 -8.63 -18.47 29.11
N TRP A 163 -8.46 -18.88 27.85
CA TRP A 163 -8.15 -17.94 26.77
C TRP A 163 -9.31 -17.00 26.47
N ARG A 164 -10.55 -17.50 26.59
CA ARG A 164 -11.75 -16.68 26.46
C ARG A 164 -11.81 -15.59 27.52
N SER A 165 -11.63 -15.92 28.80
CA SER A 165 -11.65 -14.92 29.88
C SER A 165 -10.51 -13.90 29.75
N ALA A 166 -9.33 -14.33 29.29
CA ALA A 166 -8.22 -13.43 28.98
C ALA A 166 -8.56 -12.45 27.84
N SER A 167 -9.10 -12.95 26.72
CA SER A 167 -9.52 -12.11 25.58
C SER A 167 -10.63 -11.13 25.95
N MET A 168 -11.61 -11.57 26.76
CA MET A 168 -12.67 -10.70 27.28
C MET A 168 -12.13 -9.57 28.16
N THR A 169 -11.22 -9.90 29.08
CA THR A 169 -10.60 -8.92 29.98
C THR A 169 -9.79 -7.90 29.19
N TRP A 170 -9.01 -8.38 28.21
CA TRP A 170 -8.24 -7.51 27.32
C TRP A 170 -9.14 -6.56 26.54
N LEU A 171 -10.22 -7.04 25.92
CA LEU A 171 -11.15 -6.20 25.17
C LEU A 171 -11.84 -5.17 26.06
N ARG A 172 -12.29 -5.57 27.25
CA ARG A 172 -12.92 -4.67 28.21
C ARG A 172 -11.98 -3.55 28.65
N ASN A 173 -10.70 -3.86 28.87
CA ASN A 173 -9.68 -2.87 29.22
C ASN A 173 -9.42 -1.85 28.10
N HIS A 174 -9.72 -2.19 26.85
CA HIS A 174 -9.62 -1.29 25.71
C HIS A 174 -10.97 -0.63 25.33
N GLY A 175 -12.00 -0.78 26.17
CA GLY A 175 -13.33 -0.19 25.94
C GLY A 175 -14.20 -0.93 24.93
N TRP A 176 -13.84 -2.16 24.54
CA TRP A 176 -14.63 -2.98 23.62
C TRP A 176 -15.59 -3.88 24.38
N SER A 177 -16.84 -3.96 23.90
CA SER A 177 -17.80 -4.99 24.33
C SER A 177 -17.48 -6.33 23.68
N TRP A 178 -17.62 -7.42 24.45
CA TRP A 178 -17.45 -8.77 23.90
C TRP A 178 -18.60 -9.15 22.95
N PRO A 179 -18.33 -9.49 21.67
CA PRO A 179 -19.38 -9.94 20.75
C PRO A 179 -19.83 -11.38 21.08
N SER A 180 -21.10 -11.58 21.45
CA SER A 180 -21.66 -12.89 21.81
C SER A 180 -21.55 -13.93 20.69
N VAL A 181 -21.59 -13.49 19.42
CA VAL A 181 -21.43 -14.35 18.24
C VAL A 181 -20.07 -15.06 18.19
N ILE A 182 -19.06 -14.56 18.90
CA ILE A 182 -17.77 -15.25 19.02
C ILE A 182 -17.92 -16.52 19.88
N ASP A 183 -18.89 -16.59 20.78
CA ASP A 183 -19.13 -17.77 21.65
C ASP A 183 -20.16 -18.75 21.08
N GLU A 184 -20.99 -18.31 20.13
CA GLU A 184 -22.04 -19.15 19.52
C GLU A 184 -21.43 -20.37 18.81
N GLU A 185 -22.04 -21.55 18.99
CA GLU A 185 -21.62 -22.76 18.28
C GLU A 185 -21.93 -22.65 16.79
N PHE A 186 -21.06 -23.21 15.94
CA PHE A 186 -21.34 -23.23 14.51
C PHE A 186 -22.56 -24.11 14.24
N PRO A 187 -23.55 -23.64 13.44
CA PRO A 187 -24.68 -24.47 13.10
C PRO A 187 -24.21 -25.71 12.31
N PRO A 188 -24.91 -26.84 12.43
CA PRO A 188 -24.51 -28.08 11.76
C PRO A 188 -24.49 -27.87 10.24
N SER A 189 -23.40 -28.30 9.60
CA SER A 189 -23.28 -28.27 8.15
C SER A 189 -24.25 -29.28 7.55
N GLU A 190 -25.44 -28.85 7.15
CA GLU A 190 -26.35 -29.68 6.38
C GLU A 190 -25.65 -30.13 5.09
N ARG A 191 -25.50 -31.44 4.90
CA ARG A 191 -24.78 -32.04 3.75
C ARG A 191 -25.44 -31.76 2.39
N SER A 192 -26.62 -31.15 2.38
CA SER A 192 -27.51 -31.14 1.21
C SER A 192 -27.31 -29.94 0.26
N GLY A 193 -26.42 -28.99 0.59
CA GLY A 193 -26.17 -27.81 -0.24
C GLY A 193 -24.69 -27.62 -0.56
N GLN A 194 -24.36 -27.49 -1.85
CA GLN A 194 -23.04 -27.02 -2.29
C GLN A 194 -22.95 -25.52 -1.97
N GLY A 195 -22.48 -25.19 -0.77
CA GLY A 195 -22.30 -23.82 -0.31
C GLY A 195 -21.33 -22.99 -1.15
N LEU A 196 -21.05 -21.76 -0.73
CA LEU A 196 -20.00 -20.95 -1.34
C LEU A 196 -18.64 -21.65 -1.21
N ASN A 197 -17.92 -21.81 -2.32
CA ASN A 197 -16.59 -22.40 -2.31
C ASN A 197 -15.54 -21.29 -2.42
N TYR A 198 -14.68 -21.17 -1.41
CA TYR A 198 -13.56 -20.23 -1.45
C TYR A 198 -12.25 -20.98 -1.69
N GLU A 199 -11.55 -20.59 -2.75
CA GLU A 199 -10.24 -21.11 -3.09
C GLU A 199 -9.14 -20.16 -2.59
N CYS A 200 -8.06 -20.74 -2.06
CA CYS A 200 -6.90 -19.96 -1.64
C CYS A 200 -6.00 -19.67 -2.84
N VAL A 201 -6.07 -18.45 -3.37
CA VAL A 201 -5.23 -18.01 -4.50
C VAL A 201 -4.07 -17.17 -3.98
N SER A 202 -2.86 -17.44 -4.46
CA SER A 202 -1.70 -16.61 -4.13
C SER A 202 -1.54 -15.52 -5.19
N MET A 203 -1.82 -14.27 -4.83
CA MET A 203 -1.56 -13.11 -5.68
C MET A 203 -0.43 -12.31 -5.03
N ASN A 204 0.65 -12.03 -5.77
CA ASN A 204 1.82 -11.30 -5.24
C ASN A 204 2.44 -11.91 -3.98
N ASN A 205 2.50 -13.25 -3.90
CA ASN A 205 2.99 -14.00 -2.73
C ASN A 205 2.16 -13.81 -1.44
N VAL A 206 0.96 -13.23 -1.56
CA VAL A 206 -0.02 -13.12 -0.47
C VAL A 206 -1.18 -14.06 -0.78
N ARG A 207 -1.65 -14.79 0.23
CA ARG A 207 -2.77 -15.72 0.10
C ARG A 207 -4.09 -14.97 0.28
N TYR A 208 -4.95 -15.04 -0.72
CA TYR A 208 -6.30 -14.49 -0.72
C TYR A 208 -7.33 -15.63 -0.80
N LEU A 209 -8.52 -15.40 -0.26
CA LEU A 209 -9.68 -16.23 -0.52
C LEU A 209 -10.44 -15.65 -1.71
N MET A 210 -10.52 -16.42 -2.79
CA MET A 210 -11.26 -16.08 -4.00
C MET A 210 -12.51 -16.94 -4.07
N LEU A 211 -13.66 -16.32 -4.33
CA LEU A 211 -14.93 -17.03 -4.46
C LEU A 211 -14.96 -17.78 -5.80
N ALA A 212 -15.00 -19.11 -5.76
CA ALA A 212 -15.06 -19.96 -6.94
C ALA A 212 -16.50 -20.16 -7.46
N THR A 213 -17.50 -20.10 -6.57
CA THR A 213 -18.91 -20.32 -6.89
C THR A 213 -19.77 -19.10 -6.54
N PRO A 214 -19.73 -18.01 -7.34
CA PRO A 214 -20.45 -16.77 -7.03
C PRO A 214 -21.98 -16.90 -7.06
N THR A 215 -22.52 -17.94 -7.70
CA THR A 215 -23.96 -18.18 -7.83
C THR A 215 -24.53 -19.09 -6.73
N ALA A 216 -23.68 -19.67 -5.89
CA ALA A 216 -24.13 -20.55 -4.80
C ALA A 216 -24.71 -19.73 -3.64
N THR A 217 -25.66 -20.30 -2.91
CA THR A 217 -26.19 -19.68 -1.69
C THR A 217 -25.29 -20.06 -0.49
N PRO A 218 -24.94 -19.11 0.38
CA PRO A 218 -24.14 -19.41 1.56
C PRO A 218 -24.90 -20.31 2.52
N THR A 219 -24.22 -21.33 3.07
CA THR A 219 -24.82 -22.19 4.10
C THR A 219 -24.98 -21.42 5.42
N PRO A 220 -25.87 -21.84 6.33
CA PRO A 220 -25.99 -21.22 7.66
C PRO A 220 -24.64 -21.16 8.41
N ALA A 221 -23.80 -22.19 8.27
CA ALA A 221 -22.46 -22.22 8.86
C ALA A 221 -21.52 -21.19 8.24
N GLN A 222 -21.62 -20.95 6.93
CA GLN A 222 -20.85 -19.91 6.24
C GLN A 222 -21.33 -18.50 6.61
N ILE A 223 -22.65 -18.29 6.72
CA ILE A 223 -23.22 -17.01 7.20
C ILE A 223 -22.70 -16.72 8.62
N HIS A 224 -22.71 -17.72 9.50
CA HIS A 224 -22.15 -17.62 10.84
C HIS A 224 -20.63 -17.34 10.82
N ALA A 225 -19.88 -18.00 9.93
CA ALA A 225 -18.45 -17.73 9.74
C ALA A 225 -18.20 -16.27 9.36
N PHE A 226 -18.98 -15.70 8.43
CA PHE A 226 -18.86 -14.28 8.06
C PHE A 226 -19.18 -13.34 9.21
N LYS A 227 -20.19 -13.66 10.03
CA LYS A 227 -20.47 -12.90 11.25
C LYS A 227 -19.26 -12.89 12.19
N ILE A 228 -18.68 -14.06 12.48
CA ILE A 228 -17.48 -14.16 13.32
C ILE A 228 -16.29 -13.39 12.70
N LEU A 229 -16.04 -13.55 11.40
CA LEU A 229 -14.96 -12.84 10.70
C LEU A 229 -15.14 -11.33 10.76
N SER A 230 -16.38 -10.84 10.68
CA SER A 230 -16.65 -9.41 10.73
C SER A 230 -16.22 -8.78 12.07
N HIS A 231 -16.45 -9.48 13.19
CA HIS A 231 -16.03 -9.00 14.50
C HIS A 231 -14.56 -9.27 14.80
N THR A 232 -14.09 -10.49 14.51
CA THR A 232 -12.70 -10.88 14.81
C THR A 232 -11.69 -10.10 13.98
N TYR A 233 -12.00 -9.74 12.73
CA TYR A 233 -11.12 -8.91 11.90
C TYR A 233 -10.94 -7.50 12.49
N ALA A 234 -12.02 -6.86 12.95
CA ALA A 234 -11.95 -5.56 13.60
C ALA A 234 -11.11 -5.60 14.89
N ILE A 235 -11.30 -6.64 15.71
CA ILE A 235 -10.55 -6.83 16.95
C ILE A 235 -9.04 -7.05 16.66
N LEU A 236 -8.71 -7.93 15.72
CA LEU A 236 -7.32 -8.26 15.40
C LEU A 236 -6.59 -7.10 14.70
N SER A 237 -7.27 -6.36 13.83
CA SER A 237 -6.69 -5.17 13.19
C SER A 237 -6.42 -4.04 14.20
N TYR A 238 -7.31 -3.85 15.18
CA TYR A 238 -7.08 -2.93 16.29
C TYR A 238 -5.86 -3.33 17.13
N ALA A 239 -5.76 -4.61 17.50
CA ALA A 239 -4.64 -5.11 18.29
C ALA A 239 -3.27 -4.95 17.61
N LEU A 240 -3.23 -5.11 16.29
CA LEU A 240 -2.04 -4.88 15.46
C LEU A 240 -1.67 -3.40 15.34
N SER A 241 -2.64 -2.50 15.47
CA SER A 241 -2.44 -1.05 15.34
C SER A 241 -2.15 -0.36 16.68
N SER A 242 -2.42 -1.02 17.80
CA SER A 242 -2.20 -0.44 19.13
C SER A 242 -0.70 -0.32 19.44
N PRO A 243 -0.20 0.89 19.76
CA PRO A 243 1.20 1.12 20.08
C PRO A 243 1.64 0.40 21.37
N ASP A 244 0.72 0.13 22.29
CA ASP A 244 1.01 -0.56 23.55
C ASP A 244 1.40 -2.03 23.36
N SER A 245 1.01 -2.65 22.23
CA SER A 245 1.41 -4.01 21.86
C SER A 245 2.92 -4.15 21.59
N ALA A 246 3.62 -3.04 21.30
CA ALA A 246 5.04 -3.04 20.97
C ALA A 246 5.96 -3.26 22.20
N HIS A 247 5.43 -3.23 23.42
CA HIS A 247 6.23 -3.36 24.65
C HIS A 247 6.15 -4.74 25.33
N ALA A 248 5.36 -5.67 24.79
CA ALA A 248 5.08 -6.96 25.45
C ALA A 248 5.50 -8.19 24.61
N ALA A 249 6.76 -8.30 24.20
CA ALA A 249 7.53 -9.56 24.02
C ALA A 249 8.80 -9.33 23.17
N PRO A 250 9.91 -10.06 23.42
CA PRO A 250 11.02 -10.11 22.48
C PRO A 250 10.57 -10.77 21.15
N PRO A 251 11.08 -10.32 19.99
CA PRO A 251 10.67 -10.84 18.69
C PRO A 251 11.13 -12.29 18.53
N SER A 252 10.24 -13.25 18.76
CA SER A 252 10.39 -14.59 18.21
C SER A 252 10.15 -14.53 16.70
N SER A 253 11.04 -15.16 15.95
CA SER A 253 11.27 -15.04 14.50
C SER A 253 10.17 -15.58 13.59
N TYR A 254 8.92 -15.66 14.07
CA TYR A 254 7.75 -16.02 13.27
C TYR A 254 6.97 -14.76 12.91
N THR A 255 7.50 -14.00 11.96
CA THR A 255 6.82 -12.85 11.38
C THR A 255 5.64 -13.34 10.55
N TYR A 256 4.45 -13.40 11.15
CA TYR A 256 3.21 -13.41 10.39
C TYR A 256 3.02 -12.03 9.77
N SER A 257 3.51 -11.86 8.55
CA SER A 257 3.30 -10.65 7.76
C SER A 257 1.85 -10.58 7.27
N TYR A 258 0.92 -10.20 8.14
CA TYR A 258 -0.43 -9.77 7.74
C TYR A 258 -0.55 -8.25 7.90
N THR A 259 0.14 -7.50 7.04
CA THR A 259 -0.17 -6.09 6.79
C THR A 259 -0.57 -5.96 5.33
N VAL A 260 -1.83 -6.27 5.05
CA VAL A 260 -2.45 -5.89 3.79
C VAL A 260 -3.54 -4.90 4.14
N ALA A 261 -3.31 -3.63 3.84
CA ALA A 261 -4.37 -2.64 3.73
C ALA A 261 -5.20 -3.00 2.49
N VAL A 262 -6.12 -3.96 2.64
CA VAL A 262 -7.13 -4.25 1.61
C VAL A 262 -8.09 -3.05 1.57
N PRO A 263 -8.46 -2.51 0.40
CA PRO A 263 -9.54 -1.54 0.33
C PRO A 263 -10.85 -2.18 0.86
N LEU A 264 -11.29 -1.77 2.06
CA LEU A 264 -12.48 -2.29 2.77
C LEU A 264 -13.80 -2.18 1.98
N THR A 265 -13.82 -1.39 0.91
CA THR A 265 -15.00 -1.12 0.08
C THR A 265 -15.58 -2.39 -0.54
N ASN A 266 -14.74 -3.33 -1.03
CA ASN A 266 -15.24 -4.56 -1.66
C ASN A 266 -15.84 -5.55 -0.66
N LEU A 267 -15.29 -5.64 0.55
CA LEU A 267 -15.77 -6.56 1.57
C LEU A 267 -17.08 -6.07 2.19
N ASN A 268 -17.25 -4.75 2.34
CA ASN A 268 -18.52 -4.16 2.78
C ASN A 268 -19.66 -4.38 1.79
N ASN A 269 -19.40 -4.27 0.49
CA ASN A 269 -20.41 -4.56 -0.52
C ASN A 269 -20.85 -6.02 -0.50
N HIS A 270 -19.92 -6.95 -0.30
CA HIS A 270 -20.26 -8.36 -0.19
C HIS A 270 -21.04 -8.66 1.10
N LEU A 271 -20.60 -8.14 2.26
CA LEU A 271 -21.32 -8.29 3.52
C LEU A 271 -22.76 -7.76 3.42
N GLN A 272 -22.97 -6.61 2.78
CA GLN A 272 -24.31 -6.07 2.54
C GLN A 272 -25.16 -6.97 1.64
N GLN A 273 -24.58 -7.58 0.61
CA GLN A 273 -25.29 -8.56 -0.24
C GLN A 273 -25.72 -9.81 0.54
N VAL A 274 -24.99 -10.20 1.58
CA VAL A 274 -25.36 -11.35 2.44
C VAL A 274 -26.27 -10.94 3.62
N GLY A 275 -26.75 -9.69 3.66
CA GLY A 275 -27.58 -9.17 4.74
C GLY A 275 -26.83 -8.99 6.07
N LEU A 276 -25.50 -8.89 6.02
CA LEU A 276 -24.64 -8.71 7.19
C LEU A 276 -24.24 -7.24 7.36
N PRO A 277 -24.02 -6.77 8.60
CA PRO A 277 -23.62 -5.39 8.86
C PRO A 277 -22.25 -5.10 8.21
N PRO A 278 -22.05 -3.91 7.59
CA PRO A 278 -20.78 -3.54 7.01
C PRO A 278 -19.71 -3.44 8.10
N LEU A 279 -18.48 -3.87 7.79
CA LEU A 279 -17.29 -3.57 8.58
C LEU A 279 -17.09 -2.06 8.62
N ARG A 280 -17.60 -1.44 9.68
CA ARG A 280 -17.14 -0.14 10.13
C ARG A 280 -15.90 -0.42 10.97
N LEU A 281 -14.72 -0.05 10.47
CA LEU A 281 -13.60 0.28 11.37
C LEU A 281 -14.19 1.33 12.30
N ALA A 282 -14.50 0.94 13.53
CA ALA A 282 -15.31 1.72 14.44
C ALA A 282 -14.76 3.16 14.50
N PRO A 283 -15.52 4.17 14.03
CA PRO A 283 -15.31 5.51 14.49
C PRO A 283 -15.58 5.45 16.00
N GLY A 284 -14.77 6.12 16.82
CA GLY A 284 -15.21 6.42 18.18
C GLY A 284 -16.63 6.99 18.15
N PRO A 285 -17.47 6.75 19.17
CA PRO A 285 -18.94 6.82 19.09
C PRO A 285 -19.60 8.18 18.73
N ASN A 286 -18.92 9.18 18.15
CA ASN A 286 -19.43 10.53 17.91
C ASN A 286 -19.08 11.17 16.53
N ALA A 287 -18.87 10.40 15.45
CA ALA A 287 -18.57 10.99 14.14
C ALA A 287 -19.83 11.22 13.29
N ASN A 288 -20.21 12.50 13.10
CA ASN A 288 -21.37 12.94 12.31
C ASN A 288 -21.10 12.78 10.78
N PRO A 289 -21.94 12.05 10.02
CA PRO A 289 -21.71 11.75 8.60
C PRO A 289 -21.85 12.93 7.62
N ASN A 290 -22.27 14.13 8.07
CA ASN A 290 -22.44 15.31 7.22
C ASN A 290 -21.32 16.37 7.39
N ASP A 291 -20.21 16.05 8.06
CA ASP A 291 -19.11 17.01 8.25
C ASP A 291 -18.20 17.07 6.99
N PRO A 292 -18.07 18.23 6.31
CA PRO A 292 -17.19 18.42 5.15
C PRO A 292 -15.69 18.26 5.46
N ASN A 293 -15.29 18.05 6.72
CA ASN A 293 -13.89 17.82 7.13
C ASN A 293 -13.51 16.33 7.28
N ASN A 294 -14.35 15.39 6.83
CA ASN A 294 -14.07 13.96 7.00
C ASN A 294 -12.81 13.49 6.21
N PRO A 295 -11.74 13.03 6.89
CA PRO A 295 -10.39 12.89 6.32
C PRO A 295 -10.17 11.72 5.36
N LEU A 296 -11.20 10.94 5.03
CA LEU A 296 -11.08 9.79 4.12
C LEU A 296 -11.03 10.17 2.63
N ALA A 297 -11.43 11.39 2.25
CA ALA A 297 -11.38 11.85 0.86
C ALA A 297 -9.98 12.36 0.41
N ALA A 298 -9.13 12.81 1.35
CA ALA A 298 -7.86 13.48 1.02
C ALA A 298 -6.63 12.55 1.01
N ALA A 299 -6.72 11.34 1.54
CA ALA A 299 -5.58 10.43 1.68
C ALA A 299 -5.20 9.68 0.38
N ALA A 300 -5.95 9.86 -0.72
CA ALA A 300 -5.70 9.19 -2.01
C ALA A 300 -4.77 9.99 -2.96
N ALA A 301 -4.25 11.15 -2.56
CA ALA A 301 -3.67 12.13 -3.48
C ALA A 301 -2.12 12.24 -3.49
N ALA A 302 -1.37 11.37 -2.79
CA ALA A 302 0.11 11.53 -2.73
C ALA A 302 0.87 10.20 -2.76
N GLU A 303 0.82 9.50 -3.88
CA GLU A 303 1.73 8.38 -4.17
C GLU A 303 2.75 8.85 -5.24
N MET A 304 3.76 9.62 -4.80
CA MET A 304 4.85 10.08 -5.65
C MET A 304 5.95 9.00 -5.78
N ARG A 305 6.42 8.83 -7.01
CA ARG A 305 7.39 7.82 -7.47
C ARG A 305 8.70 7.88 -6.65
N ALA A 306 9.03 6.78 -5.98
CA ALA A 306 10.31 6.60 -5.30
C ALA A 306 11.42 6.24 -6.32
N ILE A 307 12.33 7.19 -6.55
CA ILE A 307 13.62 6.95 -7.22
C ILE A 307 14.41 5.94 -6.36
N PRO A 308 15.12 4.95 -6.92
CA PRO A 308 15.89 3.96 -6.15
C PRO A 308 17.15 4.59 -5.52
N LEU A 309 16.94 5.41 -4.49
CA LEU A 309 17.97 6.15 -3.75
C LEU A 309 19.05 5.27 -3.12
N ARG A 310 18.78 3.98 -2.94
CA ARG A 310 19.78 3.03 -2.43
C ARG A 310 21.01 2.94 -3.33
N ALA A 311 20.86 3.12 -4.64
CA ALA A 311 21.98 3.16 -5.57
C ALA A 311 22.86 4.41 -5.42
N LEU A 312 22.33 5.48 -4.81
CA LEU A 312 22.97 6.79 -4.70
C LEU A 312 23.58 7.00 -3.29
N ILE A 313 22.87 6.54 -2.26
CA ILE A 313 23.27 6.73 -0.85
C ILE A 313 24.52 5.91 -0.49
N ILE A 314 24.62 4.66 -0.94
CA ILE A 314 25.77 3.79 -0.64
C ILE A 314 27.09 4.38 -1.16
N PRO A 315 27.22 4.79 -2.45
CA PRO A 315 28.44 5.41 -2.93
C PRO A 315 28.73 6.76 -2.27
N LEU A 316 27.71 7.55 -1.91
CA LEU A 316 27.91 8.83 -1.23
C LEU A 316 28.42 8.65 0.21
N ILE A 317 27.89 7.69 0.96
CA ILE A 317 28.40 7.32 2.30
C ILE A 317 29.83 6.79 2.19
N MET A 318 30.12 5.95 1.20
CA MET A 318 31.47 5.41 0.98
C MET A 318 32.45 6.53 0.61
N LEU A 319 32.03 7.51 -0.19
CA LEU A 319 32.80 8.72 -0.49
C LEU A 319 33.08 9.52 0.77
N VAL A 320 32.07 9.83 1.59
CA VAL A 320 32.26 10.57 2.85
C VAL A 320 33.24 9.82 3.76
N PHE A 321 33.06 8.51 3.95
CA PHE A 321 33.97 7.70 4.75
C PHE A 321 35.40 7.72 4.20
N ARG A 322 35.57 7.58 2.88
CA ARG A 322 36.86 7.64 2.20
C ARG A 322 37.51 9.01 2.35
N THR A 323 36.75 10.09 2.28
CA THR A 323 37.27 11.45 2.49
C THR A 323 37.69 11.68 3.93
N LEU A 324 36.94 11.17 4.91
CA LEU A 324 37.32 11.23 6.32
C LEU A 324 38.61 10.45 6.59
N LEU A 325 38.79 9.27 5.98
CA LEU A 325 40.03 8.51 6.07
C LEU A 325 41.21 9.28 5.45
N VAL A 326 41.04 9.88 4.27
CA VAL A 326 42.10 10.67 3.63
C VAL A 326 42.46 11.90 4.47
N ILE A 327 41.48 12.62 5.01
CA ILE A 327 41.71 13.77 5.91
C ILE A 327 42.38 13.34 7.21
N TYR A 328 42.03 12.15 7.73
CA TYR A 328 42.63 11.57 8.93
C TYR A 328 44.12 11.24 8.73
N PHE A 329 44.49 10.61 7.61
CA PHE A 329 45.89 10.26 7.32
C PHE A 329 46.71 11.44 6.79
N PHE A 330 46.07 12.36 6.07
CA PHE A 330 46.72 13.53 5.49
C PHE A 330 46.12 14.78 6.13
N SER A 331 46.65 15.15 7.30
CA SER A 331 46.22 16.34 8.02
C SER A 331 46.38 17.59 7.14
N PRO A 332 45.27 18.19 6.64
CA PRO A 332 45.33 19.24 5.61
C PRO A 332 46.01 20.52 6.13
N SER A 333 46.04 20.69 7.44
CA SER A 333 46.61 21.85 8.14
C SER A 333 48.11 22.02 7.91
N LYS A 334 48.85 20.94 7.61
CA LYS A 334 50.30 21.00 7.40
C LYS A 334 50.69 21.22 5.95
N ARG A 335 49.80 20.92 4.99
CA ARG A 335 50.08 21.02 3.56
C ARG A 335 48.82 21.44 2.80
N PRO A 336 48.58 22.75 2.61
CA PRO A 336 47.33 23.27 2.01
C PRO A 336 47.12 22.78 0.58
N LEU A 337 48.21 22.50 -0.15
CA LEU A 337 48.17 21.97 -1.51
C LEU A 337 47.49 20.59 -1.60
N PHE A 338 47.64 19.74 -0.57
CA PHE A 338 46.93 18.47 -0.50
C PHE A 338 45.43 18.66 -0.26
N GLY A 339 45.03 19.67 0.53
CA GLY A 339 43.63 20.02 0.73
C GLY A 339 42.94 20.36 -0.60
N ILE A 340 43.59 21.15 -1.45
CA ILE A 340 43.07 21.53 -2.78
C ILE A 340 42.91 20.30 -3.68
N ILE A 341 43.89 19.40 -3.70
CA ILE A 341 43.84 18.16 -4.49
C ILE A 341 42.71 17.25 -4.00
N ILE A 342 42.54 17.11 -2.68
CA ILE A 342 41.45 16.32 -2.08
C ILE A 342 40.09 16.93 -2.42
N SER A 343 39.94 18.26 -2.31
CA SER A 343 38.69 18.94 -2.68
C SER A 343 38.36 18.78 -4.17
N ALA A 344 39.34 18.88 -5.06
CA ALA A 344 39.17 18.64 -6.48
C ALA A 344 38.76 17.18 -6.79
N TRP A 345 39.34 16.21 -6.06
CA TRP A 345 38.99 14.79 -6.18
C TRP A 345 37.57 14.50 -5.68
N ILE A 346 37.15 15.11 -4.56
CA ILE A 346 35.77 15.02 -4.04
C ILE A 346 34.78 15.58 -5.06
N LEU A 347 35.07 16.75 -5.63
CA LEU A 347 34.23 17.37 -6.65
C LEU A 347 34.08 16.47 -7.88
N TYR A 348 35.18 15.85 -8.31
CA TYR A 348 35.20 14.95 -9.46
C TYR A 348 34.34 13.68 -9.23
N GLU A 349 34.47 13.04 -8.07
CA GLU A 349 33.67 11.86 -7.71
C GLU A 349 32.19 12.21 -7.50
N ALA A 350 31.89 13.34 -6.85
CA ALA A 350 30.53 13.84 -6.68
C ALA A 350 29.87 14.16 -8.03
N TRP A 351 30.62 14.74 -8.98
CA TRP A 351 30.16 14.98 -10.35
C TRP A 351 29.90 13.67 -11.10
N GLY A 352 30.70 12.63 -10.87
CA GLY A 352 30.47 11.28 -11.40
C GLY A 352 29.15 10.67 -10.92
N ALA A 353 28.89 10.72 -9.61
CA ALA A 353 27.63 10.26 -9.02
C ALA A 353 26.42 11.09 -9.53
N MET A 354 26.59 12.40 -9.65
CA MET A 354 25.55 13.29 -10.18
C MET A 354 25.24 13.02 -11.66
N ARG A 355 26.24 12.71 -12.49
CA ARG A 355 26.03 12.33 -13.90
C ARG A 355 25.27 11.01 -14.08
N ILE A 356 25.44 10.05 -13.18
CA ILE A 356 24.66 8.80 -13.21
C ILE A 356 23.19 9.09 -12.94
N VAL A 357 22.90 10.05 -12.06
CA VAL A 357 21.54 10.43 -11.65
C VAL A 357 20.84 11.30 -12.70
N LEU A 358 21.58 12.20 -13.35
CA LEU A 358 21.03 13.06 -14.42
C LEU A 358 21.06 12.39 -15.81
N GLY A 359 21.79 11.28 -15.97
CA GLY A 359 22.13 10.71 -17.29
C GLY A 359 21.43 9.41 -17.67
N ASP A 360 20.78 8.70 -16.75
CA ASP A 360 20.20 7.36 -17.01
C ASP A 360 18.75 7.41 -17.56
N ASP A 361 18.59 8.09 -18.70
CA ASP A 361 17.48 7.83 -19.64
C ASP A 361 17.98 7.60 -21.08
N ARG A 362 19.30 7.46 -21.31
CA ARG A 362 19.84 7.09 -22.62
C ARG A 362 20.58 5.77 -22.53
N GLY A 363 19.87 4.74 -23.01
CA GLY A 363 20.28 3.35 -23.05
C GLY A 363 21.74 3.17 -23.45
N ARG A 364 22.48 2.46 -22.58
CA ARG A 364 23.79 1.93 -22.93
C ARG A 364 23.75 0.42 -22.81
N ALA A 365 23.54 -0.20 -23.96
CA ALA A 365 23.98 -1.56 -24.21
C ALA A 365 25.46 -1.67 -23.79
N ALA A 366 25.74 -2.54 -22.83
CA ALA A 366 27.11 -2.94 -22.52
C ALA A 366 27.57 -3.93 -23.62
N PRO A 367 28.77 -3.75 -24.20
CA PRO A 367 29.31 -4.67 -25.19
C PRO A 367 29.78 -5.97 -24.51
N PRO A 368 29.66 -7.14 -25.16
CA PRO A 368 30.27 -8.37 -24.67
C PRO A 368 31.67 -8.53 -25.26
N GLY A 369 32.65 -8.70 -24.39
CA GLY A 369 34.01 -9.16 -24.73
C GLY A 369 34.83 -9.25 -23.44
N GLY A 370 35.53 -10.31 -23.13
CA GLY A 370 35.69 -11.61 -23.76
C GLY A 370 36.53 -12.48 -22.82
N VAL A 371 36.36 -13.81 -22.90
CA VAL A 371 37.39 -14.77 -22.49
C VAL A 371 37.37 -15.91 -23.50
N GLU A 372 38.58 -16.24 -23.93
CA GLU A 372 39.01 -17.12 -24.99
C GLU A 372 38.57 -18.59 -24.86
N GLY A 373 38.56 -19.29 -25.99
CA GLY A 373 38.68 -20.74 -26.02
C GLY A 373 38.18 -21.40 -27.31
N ASN A 374 39.11 -21.63 -28.24
CA ASN A 374 39.22 -22.72 -29.24
C ASN A 374 37.92 -23.34 -29.81
N GLY A 375 37.70 -23.48 -31.11
CA GLY A 375 38.60 -23.51 -32.26
C GLY A 375 37.97 -24.42 -33.33
N ALA A 376 38.44 -24.28 -34.57
CA ALA A 376 38.24 -25.19 -35.72
C ALA A 376 36.80 -25.32 -36.27
N LEU A 377 36.49 -25.44 -37.56
CA LEU A 377 37.15 -25.31 -38.86
C LEU A 377 36.06 -25.77 -39.85
N GLY A 378 36.03 -25.18 -41.05
CA GLY A 378 35.43 -25.79 -42.25
C GLY A 378 33.92 -25.54 -42.43
N ALA A 379 33.44 -24.80 -43.43
CA ALA A 379 33.62 -24.90 -44.89
C ALA A 379 32.40 -25.55 -45.55
N HIS A 380 31.82 -24.79 -46.51
CA HIS A 380 30.99 -25.20 -47.65
C HIS A 380 29.68 -25.98 -47.35
N GLY A 381 28.54 -25.76 -47.99
CA GLY A 381 28.16 -24.97 -49.15
C GLY A 381 26.82 -25.53 -49.68
N ALA A 382 26.06 -24.66 -50.36
CA ALA A 382 25.07 -24.96 -51.42
C ALA A 382 23.86 -25.88 -51.15
N GLY A 383 22.67 -25.32 -51.42
CA GLY A 383 21.68 -25.99 -52.28
C GLY A 383 20.23 -26.03 -51.77
N PRO A 384 19.20 -25.99 -52.65
CA PRO A 384 17.92 -25.36 -52.33
C PRO A 384 16.67 -26.29 -52.40
N ALA A 385 15.57 -25.77 -51.80
CA ALA A 385 14.15 -26.01 -52.13
C ALA A 385 13.47 -27.33 -51.62
N PRO A 386 12.13 -27.51 -51.78
CA PRO A 386 11.04 -26.78 -51.09
C PRO A 386 9.90 -27.71 -50.56
N ASN A 387 8.91 -27.09 -49.89
CA ASN A 387 7.51 -27.55 -49.63
C ASN A 387 7.24 -28.81 -48.80
N ALA A 388 6.39 -28.68 -47.77
CA ALA A 388 5.09 -29.37 -47.70
C ALA A 388 4.25 -28.98 -46.47
N GLN A 389 2.98 -28.69 -46.75
CA GLN A 389 1.83 -28.58 -45.85
C GLN A 389 1.53 -29.87 -45.07
N GLY A 390 0.94 -29.74 -43.88
CA GLY A 390 0.17 -30.82 -43.26
C GLY A 390 -0.18 -30.57 -41.80
N GLY A 391 -1.47 -30.43 -41.49
CA GLY A 391 -1.98 -30.02 -40.17
C GLY A 391 -1.93 -31.08 -39.06
N GLY A 392 -2.12 -30.61 -37.82
CA GLY A 392 -2.30 -31.44 -36.64
C GLY A 392 -2.92 -30.66 -35.47
N GLN A 393 -3.96 -31.22 -34.87
CA GLN A 393 -4.79 -30.71 -33.76
C GLN A 393 -3.99 -30.39 -32.47
N PRO A 394 -4.48 -29.49 -31.59
CA PRO A 394 -3.80 -29.16 -30.34
C PRO A 394 -4.14 -30.12 -29.19
N ALA A 395 -3.11 -30.52 -28.43
CA ALA A 395 -3.23 -31.25 -27.16
C ALA A 395 -3.29 -30.28 -25.95
N PRO A 396 -3.85 -30.68 -24.79
CA PRO A 396 -4.02 -29.81 -23.63
C PRO A 396 -2.74 -29.67 -22.80
N GLY A 397 -2.47 -28.44 -22.39
CA GLY A 397 -1.19 -27.97 -21.85
C GLY A 397 -0.91 -28.23 -20.37
N GLN A 398 0.39 -28.32 -20.08
CA GLN A 398 0.99 -28.30 -18.75
C GLN A 398 1.12 -26.86 -18.20
N PRO A 399 1.04 -26.65 -16.87
CA PRO A 399 1.24 -25.34 -16.27
C PRO A 399 2.73 -24.96 -16.19
N GLN A 400 3.10 -23.86 -16.86
CA GLN A 400 4.41 -23.22 -16.76
C GLN A 400 4.58 -22.51 -15.40
N ARG A 401 5.63 -22.87 -14.67
CA ARG A 401 6.07 -22.19 -13.44
C ARG A 401 6.64 -20.81 -13.77
N ALA A 402 5.93 -19.75 -13.36
CA ALA A 402 6.41 -18.38 -13.46
C ALA A 402 7.47 -18.09 -12.38
N ARG A 403 8.66 -17.69 -12.83
CA ARG A 403 9.82 -17.29 -12.04
C ARG A 403 9.79 -15.77 -11.92
N GLY A 404 9.44 -15.22 -10.76
CA GLY A 404 9.36 -13.77 -10.56
C GLY A 404 9.71 -13.35 -9.13
N GLY A 405 10.93 -12.87 -8.93
CA GLY A 405 11.38 -12.30 -7.67
C GLY A 405 12.34 -11.15 -7.95
N ARG A 406 11.88 -9.91 -7.77
CA ARG A 406 12.76 -8.72 -7.64
C ARG A 406 12.13 -7.44 -7.04
N ASN A 407 10.82 -7.37 -6.75
CA ASN A 407 10.18 -6.12 -6.28
C ASN A 407 9.89 -6.03 -4.77
N ALA A 408 10.33 -6.99 -3.96
CA ALA A 408 10.03 -7.02 -2.51
C ALA A 408 10.83 -6.01 -1.66
N SER A 409 11.80 -5.28 -2.22
CA SER A 409 12.67 -4.38 -1.46
C SER A 409 12.18 -2.93 -1.38
N GLN A 410 11.19 -2.53 -2.18
CA GLN A 410 10.68 -1.14 -2.18
C GLN A 410 9.69 -0.83 -1.05
N SER A 411 8.95 -1.83 -0.53
CA SER A 411 7.92 -1.61 0.49
C SER A 411 8.48 -1.18 1.85
N HIS A 412 9.62 -1.75 2.26
CA HIS A 412 10.19 -1.48 3.59
C HIS A 412 10.76 -0.06 3.72
N ALA A 413 11.38 0.46 2.66
CA ALA A 413 11.93 1.83 2.67
C ALA A 413 10.82 2.87 2.74
N HIS A 414 9.72 2.68 2.00
CA HIS A 414 8.59 3.60 2.03
C HIS A 414 7.90 3.62 3.40
N THR A 415 7.69 2.46 4.03
CA THR A 415 7.16 2.38 5.39
C THR A 415 8.07 3.09 6.38
N PHE A 416 9.38 2.89 6.30
CA PHE A 416 10.34 3.57 7.17
C PHE A 416 10.34 5.09 6.99
N LEU A 417 10.33 5.57 5.75
CA LEU A 417 10.25 6.99 5.43
C LEU A 417 8.93 7.62 5.93
N ASN A 418 7.81 6.90 5.83
CA ASN A 418 6.52 7.32 6.37
C ASN A 418 6.51 7.35 7.91
N THR A 419 7.18 6.42 8.58
CA THR A 419 7.33 6.46 10.03
C THR A 419 8.19 7.65 10.46
N LEU A 420 9.28 7.94 9.72
CA LEU A 420 10.13 9.09 10.00
C LEU A 420 9.43 10.43 9.77
N SER A 421 8.62 10.55 8.72
CA SER A 421 7.88 11.78 8.42
C SER A 421 6.84 12.11 9.50
N LYS A 422 6.22 11.09 10.11
CA LYS A 422 5.27 11.21 11.22
C LYS A 422 5.92 11.34 12.60
N SER A 423 7.21 11.00 12.72
CA SER A 423 7.95 11.09 13.98
C SER A 423 7.88 12.51 14.58
N ASN A 424 7.61 12.59 15.88
CA ASN A 424 7.28 13.77 16.67
C ASN A 424 5.91 14.42 16.39
N LEU A 425 5.32 14.29 15.19
CA LEU A 425 4.01 14.84 14.91
C LEU A 425 2.93 14.12 15.71
N ASP A 426 2.96 12.79 15.75
CA ASP A 426 1.96 11.99 16.47
C ASP A 426 1.98 12.26 17.99
N THR A 427 3.18 12.45 18.57
CA THR A 427 3.31 12.78 20.00
C THR A 427 2.85 14.21 20.30
N GLU A 428 3.13 15.15 19.40
CA GLU A 428 2.65 16.54 19.54
C GLU A 428 1.14 16.62 19.32
N GLU A 429 0.59 15.86 18.38
CA GLU A 429 -0.85 15.75 18.12
C GLU A 429 -1.58 15.13 19.31
N ALA A 430 -1.06 14.04 19.86
CA ALA A 430 -1.56 13.47 21.10
C ALA A 430 -1.54 14.49 22.26
N SER A 431 -0.53 15.36 22.32
CA SER A 431 -0.47 16.42 23.34
C SER A 431 -1.45 17.58 23.10
N LEU A 432 -1.87 17.81 21.84
CA LEU A 432 -2.91 18.80 21.50
C LEU A 432 -4.32 18.28 21.83
N ASP A 433 -4.52 16.97 21.69
CA ASP A 433 -5.82 16.29 21.87
C ASP A 433 -6.00 15.71 23.28
N ALA A 434 -4.93 15.65 24.09
CA ALA A 434 -5.00 15.16 25.46
C ALA A 434 -5.90 16.06 26.33
N ASP A 435 -7.12 15.59 26.58
CA ASP A 435 -8.06 16.16 27.56
C ASP A 435 -7.67 15.87 29.02
N TYR A 436 -6.56 15.14 29.22
CA TYR A 436 -6.19 14.61 30.52
C TYR A 436 -5.43 15.63 31.38
N PRO A 437 -5.67 15.63 32.70
CA PRO A 437 -5.02 16.53 33.66
C PRO A 437 -3.53 16.22 33.90
N VAL A 438 -2.93 15.28 33.16
CA VAL A 438 -1.52 14.92 33.33
C VAL A 438 -0.68 16.01 32.66
N PRO A 439 0.14 16.77 33.42
CA PRO A 439 0.96 17.81 32.85
C PRO A 439 1.99 17.19 31.90
N VAL A 440 1.84 17.45 30.60
CA VAL A 440 2.84 17.03 29.60
C VAL A 440 4.09 17.90 29.81
N PRO A 441 5.24 17.32 30.20
CA PRO A 441 6.44 18.08 30.46
C PRO A 441 6.90 18.80 29.18
N ALA A 442 7.42 20.01 29.33
CA ALA A 442 7.96 20.75 28.18
C ALA A 442 9.11 19.95 27.54
N PRO A 443 9.23 19.95 26.19
CA PRO A 443 10.30 19.25 25.52
C PRO A 443 11.66 19.78 25.99
N SER A 444 12.51 18.87 26.47
CA SER A 444 13.84 19.21 26.94
C SER A 444 14.70 19.80 25.82
N LEU A 445 15.73 20.58 26.17
CA LEU A 445 16.66 21.15 25.19
C LEU A 445 17.29 20.05 24.32
N GLY A 446 17.67 18.92 24.94
CA GLY A 446 18.19 17.75 24.23
C GLY A 446 17.20 17.16 23.24
N HIS A 447 15.91 17.09 23.60
CA HIS A 447 14.86 16.66 22.68
C HIS A 447 14.73 17.64 21.50
N LYS A 448 14.73 18.95 21.75
CA LYS A 448 14.68 19.97 20.69
C LYS A 448 15.87 19.87 19.72
N ILE A 449 17.09 19.71 20.23
CA ILE A 449 18.30 19.54 19.41
C ILE A 449 18.20 18.26 18.59
N ARG A 450 17.83 17.12 19.21
CA ARG A 450 17.67 15.84 18.52
C ARG A 450 16.62 15.92 17.41
N THR A 451 15.48 16.55 17.70
CA THR A 451 14.40 16.75 16.73
C THR A 451 14.83 17.69 15.61
N PHE A 452 15.49 18.80 15.92
CA PHE A 452 16.03 19.71 14.90
C PHE A 452 17.03 19.02 13.97
N VAL A 453 17.99 18.28 14.52
CA VAL A 453 18.98 17.53 13.71
C VAL A 453 18.28 16.45 12.88
N GLY A 454 17.33 15.72 13.45
CA GLY A 454 16.54 14.73 12.71
C GLY A 454 15.75 15.35 11.55
N LEU A 455 15.14 16.52 11.77
CA LEU A 455 14.43 17.27 10.73
C LEU A 455 15.37 17.82 9.67
N LEU A 456 16.54 18.31 10.06
CA LEU A 456 17.55 18.78 9.13
C LEU A 456 17.96 17.66 8.17
N PHE A 457 18.21 16.44 8.67
CA PHE A 457 18.49 15.30 7.79
C PHE A 457 17.28 14.90 6.94
N LEU A 458 16.07 15.00 7.46
CA LEU A 458 14.84 14.69 6.70
C LEU A 458 14.58 15.71 5.58
N THR A 459 15.02 16.97 5.76
CA THR A 459 14.90 18.03 4.73
C THR A 459 15.76 17.78 3.50
N LEU A 460 16.82 16.97 3.63
CA LEU A 460 17.66 16.56 2.49
C LEU A 460 16.91 15.65 1.51
N HIS A 461 15.75 15.11 1.91
CA HIS A 461 14.94 14.23 1.10
C HIS A 461 13.61 14.92 0.73
N PRO A 462 13.46 15.46 -0.50
CA PRO A 462 12.33 16.30 -0.88
C PRO A 462 10.97 15.65 -0.62
N ALA A 463 10.80 14.37 -0.98
CA ALA A 463 9.50 13.71 -0.81
C ALA A 463 9.08 13.52 0.66
N THR A 464 10.02 13.32 1.59
CA THR A 464 9.69 13.21 3.02
C THR A 464 9.44 14.58 3.62
N TRP A 465 10.15 15.60 3.14
CA TRP A 465 9.91 16.98 3.50
C TRP A 465 8.52 17.43 3.07
N ASP A 466 8.14 17.19 1.82
CA ASP A 466 6.82 17.55 1.29
C ASP A 466 5.69 16.83 2.04
N HIS A 467 5.86 15.53 2.31
CA HIS A 467 4.89 14.77 3.10
C HIS A 467 4.75 15.35 4.52
N ARG A 468 5.87 15.65 5.18
CA ARG A 468 5.84 16.25 6.52
C ARG A 468 5.22 17.64 6.50
N ARG A 469 5.53 18.47 5.49
CA ARG A 469 4.93 19.81 5.31
C ARG A 469 3.43 19.70 5.13
N ALA A 470 2.93 18.75 4.33
CA ALA A 470 1.49 18.49 4.18
C ALA A 470 0.82 18.10 5.50
N LEU A 471 1.45 17.23 6.30
CA LEU A 471 0.94 16.87 7.64
C LEU A 471 0.92 18.07 8.60
N LEU A 472 1.97 18.89 8.60
CA LEU A 472 2.02 20.13 9.38
C LEU A 472 0.92 21.10 8.95
N ARG A 473 0.71 21.31 7.64
CA ARG A 473 -0.37 22.17 7.12
C ARG A 473 -1.73 21.70 7.61
N ARG A 474 -1.99 20.39 7.55
CA ARG A 474 -3.24 19.80 8.02
C ARG A 474 -3.46 20.02 9.51
N ARG A 475 -2.43 19.83 10.33
CA ARG A 475 -2.49 20.09 11.78
C ARG A 475 -2.76 21.56 12.07
N GLU A 476 -2.03 22.45 11.43
CA GLU A 476 -2.15 23.90 11.63
C GLU A 476 -3.49 24.43 11.13
N GLY A 477 -4.02 23.88 10.04
CA GLY A 477 -5.38 24.12 9.58
C GLY A 477 -6.42 23.76 10.64
N ARG A 478 -6.30 22.58 11.26
CA ARG A 478 -7.18 22.17 12.39
C ARG A 478 -7.09 23.14 13.55
N ILE A 479 -5.88 23.53 13.96
CA ILE A 479 -5.66 24.46 15.07
C ILE A 479 -6.29 25.83 14.79
N ARG A 480 -6.23 26.32 13.56
CA ARG A 480 -6.87 27.58 13.18
C ARG A 480 -8.39 27.48 13.14
N THR A 481 -8.94 26.36 12.67
CA THR A 481 -10.38 26.11 12.74
C THR A 481 -10.87 26.06 14.19
N GLU A 482 -10.14 25.37 15.09
CA GLU A 482 -10.43 25.37 16.53
C GLU A 482 -10.34 26.78 17.14
N ALA A 483 -9.32 27.54 16.76
CA ALA A 483 -9.13 28.92 17.21
C ALA A 483 -10.26 29.84 16.74
N ASN A 484 -10.63 29.76 15.46
CA ASN A 484 -11.70 30.55 14.90
C ASN A 484 -13.05 30.17 15.52
N ALA A 485 -13.31 28.87 15.75
CA ALA A 485 -14.51 28.41 16.44
C ALA A 485 -14.57 28.91 17.90
N ARG A 486 -13.42 29.09 18.55
CA ARG A 486 -13.33 29.67 19.89
C ARG A 486 -13.60 31.18 19.89
N ASP A 487 -13.10 31.89 18.88
CA ASP A 487 -13.11 33.36 18.81
C ASP A 487 -14.35 33.92 18.07
N ALA A 488 -15.12 33.08 17.37
CA ALA A 488 -16.34 33.45 16.68
C ALA A 488 -17.41 34.02 17.63
N ALA A 489 -18.02 35.14 17.24
CA ALA A 489 -19.12 35.77 17.96
C ALA A 489 -20.42 34.96 17.79
N PRO A 490 -21.27 34.85 18.83
CA PRO A 490 -22.57 34.20 18.71
C PRO A 490 -23.40 34.93 17.66
N THR A 491 -23.98 34.15 16.74
CA THR A 491 -24.73 34.66 15.58
C THR A 491 -26.13 34.03 15.59
N GLY A 492 -26.96 34.39 16.56
CA GLY A 492 -28.42 34.21 16.52
C GLY A 492 -29.04 33.41 17.67
N GLU A 493 -30.13 33.94 18.23
CA GLU A 493 -30.67 33.65 19.57
C GLU A 493 -31.09 32.18 19.86
N GLU A 494 -31.32 31.31 18.87
CA GLU A 494 -31.94 29.99 19.08
C GLU A 494 -31.02 28.78 18.84
N GLN A 495 -29.94 28.95 18.06
CA GLN A 495 -28.85 27.95 17.95
C GLN A 495 -27.73 28.21 18.98
N ASP A 496 -27.85 29.28 19.76
CA ASP A 496 -26.80 29.80 20.62
C ASP A 496 -26.42 28.87 21.78
N GLU A 497 -27.32 28.06 22.35
CA GLU A 497 -26.98 27.27 23.54
C GLU A 497 -25.98 26.14 23.26
N ALA A 498 -26.20 25.36 22.19
CA ALA A 498 -25.31 24.25 21.83
C ALA A 498 -23.95 24.77 21.35
N HIS A 499 -23.96 25.86 20.56
CA HIS A 499 -22.74 26.53 20.11
C HIS A 499 -21.98 27.18 21.26
N ALA A 500 -22.67 27.82 22.21
CA ALA A 500 -22.07 28.38 23.40
C ALA A 500 -21.42 27.32 24.29
N LYS A 501 -22.07 26.16 24.47
CA LYS A 501 -21.50 25.03 25.21
C LYS A 501 -20.26 24.47 24.52
N ALA A 502 -20.31 24.24 23.20
CA ALA A 502 -19.16 23.78 22.44
C ALA A 502 -17.98 24.78 22.50
N ARG A 503 -18.27 26.08 22.42
CA ARG A 503 -17.27 27.13 22.57
C ARG A 503 -16.67 27.16 23.98
N LEU A 504 -17.48 27.03 25.02
CA LEU A 504 -17.02 26.95 26.41
C LEU A 504 -16.12 25.73 26.64
N ASP A 505 -16.48 24.58 26.06
CA ASP A 505 -15.66 23.36 26.12
C ASP A 505 -14.31 23.57 25.40
N LEU A 506 -14.30 24.24 24.25
CA LEU A 506 -13.06 24.59 23.54
C LEU A 506 -12.19 25.58 24.33
N VAL A 507 -12.77 26.60 24.96
CA VAL A 507 -12.06 27.54 25.84
C VAL A 507 -11.47 26.80 27.03
N THR A 508 -12.26 25.98 27.71
CA THR A 508 -11.83 25.19 28.88
C THR A 508 -10.70 24.23 28.51
N ARG A 509 -10.81 23.54 27.38
CA ARG A 509 -9.74 22.69 26.85
C ARG A 509 -8.48 23.50 26.57
N HIS A 510 -8.61 24.66 25.92
CA HIS A 510 -7.47 25.53 25.63
C HIS A 510 -6.80 26.04 26.91
N GLU A 511 -7.56 26.38 27.94
CA GLU A 511 -7.04 26.85 29.23
C GLU A 511 -6.27 25.77 29.99
N ARG A 512 -6.65 24.49 29.84
CA ARG A 512 -5.95 23.35 30.44
C ARG A 512 -4.64 22.99 29.73
N ARG A 513 -4.44 23.43 28.49
CA ARG A 513 -3.22 23.11 27.71
C ARG A 513 -1.97 23.71 28.39
N PRO A 514 -0.84 22.99 28.41
CA PRO A 514 0.44 23.51 28.88
C PRO A 514 0.86 24.82 28.20
N ALA A 515 1.62 25.67 28.91
CA ALA A 515 2.03 26.99 28.43
C ALA A 515 2.76 26.95 27.07
N TRP A 516 3.61 25.94 26.84
CA TRP A 516 4.33 25.79 25.57
C TRP A 516 3.41 25.44 24.39
N ILE A 517 2.30 24.73 24.64
CA ILE A 517 1.27 24.43 23.62
C ILE A 517 0.48 25.69 23.30
N LYS A 518 0.10 26.47 24.33
CA LYS A 518 -0.56 27.78 24.14
C LYS A 518 0.30 28.72 23.29
N GLU A 519 1.61 28.77 23.57
CA GLU A 519 2.57 29.55 22.76
C GLU A 519 2.65 29.05 21.31
N TYR A 520 2.64 27.73 21.09
CA TYR A 520 2.59 27.16 19.75
C TYR A 520 1.31 27.54 19.01
N ILE A 521 0.14 27.40 19.63
CA ILE A 521 -1.16 27.78 19.04
C ILE A 521 -1.16 29.27 18.68
N ARG A 522 -0.68 30.14 19.59
CA ARG A 522 -0.58 31.59 19.33
C ARG A 522 0.29 31.88 18.11
N ARG A 523 1.45 31.24 17.99
CA ARG A 523 2.32 31.40 16.82
C ARG A 523 1.67 30.94 15.52
N VAL A 524 0.92 29.83 15.54
CA VAL A 524 0.19 29.33 14.36
C VAL A 524 -0.95 30.28 13.95
N GLN A 525 -1.58 30.95 14.91
CA GLN A 525 -2.60 31.97 14.65
C GLN A 525 -1.99 33.25 14.06
N THR A 526 -0.83 33.70 14.54
CA THR A 526 -0.21 34.96 14.09
C THR A 526 0.63 34.82 12.82
N THR A 527 1.13 33.62 12.51
CA THR A 527 1.96 33.41 11.32
C THR A 527 1.06 33.15 10.12
N GLU A 528 0.90 34.13 9.25
CA GLU A 528 0.27 33.96 7.94
C GLU A 528 1.15 33.05 7.06
N TRP A 529 0.55 32.20 6.23
CA TRP A 529 1.36 31.36 5.31
C TRP A 529 2.03 32.29 4.31
N LEU A 530 3.35 32.44 4.41
CA LEU A 530 4.17 33.21 3.47
C LEU A 530 4.09 32.71 2.01
N ASP A 531 3.46 31.56 1.75
CA ASP A 531 3.30 30.99 0.41
C ASP A 531 2.05 31.52 -0.35
N ASP A 532 1.11 32.20 0.34
CA ASP A 532 -0.13 32.74 -0.28
C ASP A 532 0.00 34.23 -0.69
N ALA A 533 1.19 34.82 -0.54
CA ALA A 533 1.59 36.14 -1.02
C ALA A 533 2.62 36.01 -2.14
#